data_AF-A0A537HH18-F1
#
_entry.id   AF-A0A537HH18-F1
#
_cell.length_a   1.000
_cell.length_b   1.000
_cell.length_c   1.000
_cell.angle_alpha   90.00
_cell.angle_beta   90.00
_cell.angle_gamma   90.00
#
_symmetry.space_group_name_H-M   'P 1'
#
loop_
_entity.id
_entity.type
_entity.pdbx_description
1 polymer ?
#
loop_
_entity_poly.entity_id
_entity_poly.type
_entity_poly.pdbx_seq_one_letter_code
_entity_poly.pdbx_strand_id
1 'polypeptide(L)'
;MPGGPRPMLLWYVWMHIVDGAWHKLDEISKQLRIPRNAVSWAAKFLTDHGMVELGFEEDEIRLHKTQLRLEDVVRTLQHSPKSDAGSQGSREVPTDL
;
A
#
# COMPACT_ATOMS: atom_id res chain seq x y z
N MET A 1 6.41 -1.77 18.61
CA MET A 1 5.38 -0.95 17.93
C MET A 1 5.25 -1.45 16.49
N PRO A 2 4.06 -1.77 15.99
CA PRO A 2 3.87 -2.08 14.57
C PRO A 2 3.84 -0.74 13.80
N GLY A 3 4.97 -0.02 13.79
CA GLY A 3 5.11 1.35 13.28
C GLY A 3 6.12 1.41 12.14
N GLY A 4 5.94 0.57 11.12
CA GLY A 4 6.79 0.61 9.93
C GLY A 4 6.61 1.91 9.13
N PRO A 5 7.52 2.22 8.19
CA PRO A 5 7.41 3.40 7.33
C PRO A 5 6.19 3.38 6.40
N ARG A 6 5.62 2.19 6.15
CA ARG A 6 4.48 1.99 5.22
C ARG A 6 3.15 2.56 5.76
N PRO A 7 2.72 2.29 7.00
CA PRO A 7 1.57 2.98 7.61
C PRO A 7 1.64 4.51 7.53
N MET A 8 2.80 5.10 7.83
CA MET A 8 3.00 6.55 7.77
C MET A 8 2.90 7.09 6.34
N LEU A 9 3.49 6.39 5.37
CA LEU A 9 3.37 6.75 3.96
C LEU A 9 1.92 6.77 3.49
N LEU A 10 1.12 5.74 3.84
CA LEU A 10 -0.30 5.71 3.51
C LEU A 10 -1.06 6.88 4.13
N TRP A 11 -0.75 7.22 5.39
CA TRP A 11 -1.36 8.36 6.07
C TRP A 11 -1.02 9.70 5.38
N TYR A 12 0.25 9.93 5.03
CA TYR A 12 0.65 11.17 4.36
C TYR A 12 0.00 11.33 2.98
N VAL A 13 -0.06 10.27 2.18
CA VAL A 13 -0.69 10.31 0.86
C VAL A 13 -2.20 10.51 0.98
N TRP A 14 -2.86 9.80 1.91
CA TRP A 14 -4.30 9.95 2.16
C TRP A 14 -4.65 11.37 2.63
N MET A 15 -3.87 11.95 3.55
CA MET A 15 -4.10 13.31 4.04
C MET A 15 -3.94 14.38 2.97
N HIS A 16 -3.25 14.09 1.88
CA HIS A 16 -3.08 15.03 0.78
C HIS A 16 -4.30 15.11 -0.15
N ILE A 17 -5.14 14.08 -0.15
CA ILE A 17 -6.26 13.93 -1.10
C ILE A 17 -7.64 14.02 -0.42
N VAL A 18 -7.69 14.40 0.87
CA VAL A 18 -8.95 14.46 1.64
C VAL A 18 -9.91 15.56 1.17
N ASP A 19 -9.44 16.50 0.37
CA ASP A 19 -10.29 17.47 -0.31
C ASP A 19 -11.19 16.84 -1.38
N GLY A 20 -10.92 15.58 -1.76
CA GLY A 20 -11.66 14.84 -2.78
C GLY A 20 -11.37 15.30 -4.22
N ALA A 21 -10.38 16.18 -4.41
CA ALA A 21 -9.94 16.61 -5.73
C ALA A 21 -9.05 15.52 -6.37
N TRP A 22 -8.81 15.66 -7.68
CA TRP A 22 -7.81 14.88 -8.37
C TRP A 22 -6.42 15.48 -8.12
N HIS A 23 -5.47 14.63 -7.77
CA HIS A 23 -4.10 15.03 -7.47
C HIS A 23 -3.11 14.16 -8.25
N LYS A 24 -2.14 14.81 -8.91
CA LYS A 24 -1.05 14.10 -9.58
C LYS A 24 -0.11 13.51 -8.55
N LEU A 25 0.25 12.25 -8.74
CA LEU A 25 1.19 11.55 -7.88
C LEU A 25 2.60 12.20 -7.89
N ASP A 26 2.98 12.85 -9.01
CA ASP A 26 4.20 13.65 -9.11
C ASP A 26 4.18 14.90 -8.22
N GLU A 27 3.01 15.54 -8.12
CA GLU A 27 2.82 16.72 -7.26
C GLU A 27 2.86 16.30 -5.79
N ILE A 28 2.15 15.22 -5.43
CA ILE A 28 2.19 14.63 -4.09
C ILE A 28 3.65 14.27 -3.71
N SER A 29 4.39 13.65 -4.62
CA SER A 29 5.80 13.30 -4.43
C SER A 29 6.66 14.52 -4.12
N LYS A 30 6.52 15.60 -4.90
CA LYS A 30 7.26 16.86 -4.69
C LYS A 30 6.89 17.53 -3.38
N GLN A 31 5.60 17.61 -3.06
CA GLN A 31 5.10 18.30 -1.87
C GLN A 31 5.49 17.57 -0.58
N LEU A 32 5.36 16.25 -0.56
CA LEU A 32 5.74 15.42 0.60
C LEU A 32 7.26 15.16 0.66
N ARG A 33 8.01 15.49 -0.39
CA ARG A 33 9.43 15.12 -0.57
C ARG A 33 9.66 13.61 -0.43
N ILE A 34 8.70 12.82 -0.91
CA ILE A 34 8.72 11.35 -0.89
C ILE A 34 9.00 10.86 -2.31
N PRO A 35 9.83 9.82 -2.51
CA PRO A 35 10.07 9.24 -3.83
C PRO A 35 8.77 8.86 -4.56
N ARG A 36 8.68 9.18 -5.85
CA ARG A 36 7.49 8.94 -6.68
C ARG A 36 7.04 7.48 -6.66
N ASN A 37 7.97 6.53 -6.67
CA ASN A 37 7.67 5.10 -6.58
C ASN A 37 6.96 4.71 -5.26
N ALA A 38 7.31 5.35 -4.14
CA ALA A 38 6.63 5.13 -2.87
C ALA A 38 5.21 5.71 -2.88
N VAL A 39 5.02 6.88 -3.49
CA VAL A 39 3.70 7.46 -3.70
C VAL A 39 2.85 6.59 -4.64
N SER A 40 3.43 6.07 -5.73
CA SER A 40 2.75 5.09 -6.62
C SER A 40 2.31 3.85 -5.86
N TRP A 41 3.19 3.31 -5.00
CA TRP A 41 2.87 2.15 -4.19
C TRP A 41 1.69 2.44 -3.24
N ALA A 42 1.70 3.59 -2.58
CA ALA A 42 0.61 4.00 -1.68
C ALA A 42 -0.71 4.18 -2.43
N ALA A 43 -0.68 4.84 -3.59
CA ALA A 43 -1.83 5.02 -4.46
C ALA A 43 -2.44 3.68 -4.88
N LYS A 44 -1.61 2.74 -5.35
CA LYS A 44 -2.03 1.39 -5.70
C LYS A 44 -2.65 0.66 -4.52
N PHE A 45 -1.98 0.67 -3.37
CA PHE A 45 -2.47 0.00 -2.16
C PHE A 45 -3.84 0.54 -1.71
N LEU A 46 -4.02 1.86 -1.70
CA LEU A 46 -5.29 2.49 -1.32
C LEU A 46 -6.40 2.21 -2.35
N THR A 47 -6.04 2.10 -3.64
CA THR A 47 -6.97 1.75 -4.73
C THR A 47 -7.40 0.29 -4.63
N ASP A 48 -6.46 -0.63 -4.40
CA ASP A 48 -6.73 -2.06 -4.19
C ASP A 48 -7.65 -2.30 -2.96
N HIS A 49 -7.76 -1.32 -2.07
CA HIS A 49 -8.64 -1.37 -0.89
C HIS A 49 -9.86 -0.45 -1.03
N GLY A 50 -10.12 0.10 -2.22
CA GLY A 50 -11.31 0.89 -2.53
C GLY A 50 -11.39 2.24 -1.81
N MET A 51 -10.29 2.76 -1.28
CA MET A 51 -10.26 4.09 -0.67
C MET A 51 -10.03 5.20 -1.69
N VAL A 52 -9.39 4.88 -2.80
CA VAL A 52 -8.89 5.85 -3.78
C VAL A 52 -9.29 5.39 -5.17
N GLU A 53 -9.61 6.35 -6.03
CA GLU A 53 -9.79 6.12 -7.47
C GLU A 53 -8.52 6.55 -8.21
N LEU A 54 -8.11 5.76 -9.19
CA LEU A 54 -7.05 6.12 -10.13
C LEU A 54 -7.63 6.85 -11.34
N GLY A 55 -6.90 7.87 -11.79
CA GLY A 55 -7.18 8.57 -13.04
C GLY A 55 -6.89 7.68 -14.25
N PHE A 56 -7.30 8.15 -15.44
CA PHE A 56 -7.20 7.38 -16.68
C PHE A 56 -5.77 6.94 -17.03
N GLU A 57 -4.77 7.77 -16.75
CA GLU A 57 -3.35 7.47 -16.99
C GLU A 57 -2.63 6.84 -15.77
N GLU A 58 -3.37 6.49 -14.71
CA GLU A 58 -2.84 5.98 -13.44
C GLU A 58 -1.78 6.89 -12.77
N ASP A 59 -1.71 8.15 -13.19
CA ASP A 59 -0.77 9.17 -12.67
C ASP A 59 -1.44 10.14 -11.68
N GLU A 60 -2.76 10.05 -11.55
CA GLU A 60 -3.62 10.86 -10.70
C GLU A 60 -4.44 9.99 -9.75
N ILE A 61 -4.72 10.52 -8.56
CA ILE A 61 -5.58 9.89 -7.57
C ILE A 61 -6.58 10.88 -6.97
N ARG A 62 -7.74 10.37 -6.57
CA ARG A 62 -8.69 11.09 -5.71
C ARG A 62 -9.29 10.19 -4.65
N LEU A 63 -9.76 10.77 -3.55
CA LEU A 63 -10.50 10.02 -2.54
C LEU A 63 -11.80 9.46 -3.14
N HIS A 64 -11.99 8.14 -3.05
CA HIS A 64 -13.26 7.52 -3.41
C HIS A 64 -14.32 7.90 -2.36
N LYS A 65 -15.58 8.06 -2.76
CA LYS A 65 -16.71 8.34 -1.85
C LYS A 65 -17.12 7.10 -1.04
N THR A 66 -16.19 6.47 -0.32
CA THR A 66 -16.48 5.33 0.57
C THR A 66 -16.55 5.79 2.03
N GLN A 67 -17.16 4.95 2.89
CA GLN A 67 -17.15 5.13 4.35
C GLN A 67 -15.97 4.39 5.01
N LEU A 68 -14.98 3.94 4.22
CA LEU A 68 -13.86 3.14 4.73
C LEU A 68 -12.93 4.01 5.59
N ARG A 69 -12.55 3.50 6.77
CA ARG A 69 -11.57 4.15 7.63
C ARG A 69 -10.17 3.70 7.23
N LEU A 70 -9.24 4.65 7.18
CA LEU A 70 -7.84 4.36 6.89
C LEU A 70 -7.25 3.34 7.87
N GLU A 71 -7.69 3.33 9.13
CA GLU A 71 -7.23 2.38 10.14
C GLU A 71 -7.52 0.92 9.76
N ASP A 72 -8.68 0.65 9.18
CA ASP A 72 -9.08 -0.69 8.77
C ASP A 72 -8.22 -1.18 7.60
N VAL A 73 -7.91 -0.27 6.68
CA VAL A 73 -7.02 -0.49 5.52
C VAL A 73 -5.57 -0.68 5.95
N VAL A 74 -5.07 0.10 6.91
CA VAL A 74 -3.70 -0.08 7.44
C VAL A 74 -3.55 -1.38 8.22
N ARG A 75 -4.63 -1.90 8.83
CA ARG A 75 -4.60 -3.19 9.54
C ARG A 75 -4.30 -4.35 8.59
N THR A 76 -4.70 -4.29 7.32
CA THR A 76 -4.41 -5.35 6.34
C THR A 76 -2.91 -5.49 6.05
N LEU A 77 -2.12 -4.41 6.17
CA LEU A 77 -0.65 -4.48 6.08
C LEU A 77 -0.02 -5.41 7.13
N GLN A 78 -0.65 -5.54 8.30
CA GLN A 78 -0.14 -6.35 9.41
C GLN A 78 -0.46 -7.83 9.25
N HIS A 79 -1.42 -8.17 8.38
CA HIS A 79 -1.88 -9.54 8.12
C HIS A 79 -1.37 -10.12 6.81
N SER A 80 -0.54 -9.40 6.06
CA SER A 80 0.15 -9.97 4.90
C SER A 80 1.04 -11.12 5.40
N PRO A 81 0.85 -12.37 4.92
CA PRO A 81 1.70 -13.46 5.34
C PRO A 81 3.13 -13.07 4.99
N LYS A 82 4.02 -13.06 5.99
CA LYS A 82 5.45 -13.17 5.72
C LYS A 82 5.58 -14.28 4.67
N SER A 83 6.08 -13.97 3.49
CA SER A 83 6.49 -15.03 2.57
C SER A 83 7.45 -15.92 3.35
N ASP A 84 7.00 -17.10 3.72
CA ASP A 84 7.80 -18.16 4.29
C ASP A 84 8.83 -18.55 3.22
N ALA A 85 9.94 -17.81 3.17
CA ALA A 85 11.18 -18.31 2.63
C ALA A 85 11.75 -19.28 3.68
N GLY A 86 11.12 -20.45 3.76
CA GLY A 86 11.40 -21.52 4.72
C GLY A 86 10.90 -22.88 4.26
N SER A 87 10.77 -23.11 2.94
CA SER A 87 10.61 -24.46 2.40
C SER A 87 11.99 -25.09 2.21
N GLN A 88 12.48 -25.75 3.25
CA GLN A 88 13.40 -26.88 3.10
C GLN A 88 13.08 -27.95 4.14
N GLY A 89 11.84 -28.45 4.07
CA GLY A 89 11.48 -29.77 4.60
C GLY A 89 11.53 -30.79 3.47
N SER A 90 12.73 -31.19 3.04
CA SER A 90 12.88 -32.35 2.16
C SER A 90 12.97 -33.60 3.02
N ARG A 91 11.79 -34.23 3.10
CA ARG A 91 11.47 -35.53 3.64
C ARG A 91 12.49 -36.60 3.20
N GLU A 92 12.91 -37.38 4.17
CA GLU A 92 13.85 -38.50 4.09
C GLU A 92 13.41 -39.55 3.05
N VAL A 93 14.36 -40.04 2.25
CA VAL A 93 14.23 -41.30 1.49
C VAL A 93 15.25 -42.28 2.09
N PRO A 94 14.82 -43.33 2.80
CA PRO A 94 15.73 -44.41 3.16
C PRO A 94 16.03 -45.22 1.89
N THR A 95 17.31 -45.30 1.51
CA THR A 95 17.77 -46.21 0.47
C THR A 95 18.13 -47.54 1.15
N ASP A 96 17.43 -48.59 0.76
CA ASP A 96 17.72 -50.00 1.06
C ASP A 96 19.19 -50.33 0.69
N LEU A 97 19.94 -50.93 1.61
CA LEU A 97 21.21 -51.64 1.39
C LEU A 97 21.43 -52.70 2.47
#